data_AF-A0A8I1ZQ50-F1
#
_entry.id   AF-A0A8I1ZQ50-F1
#
_cell.length_a   1.000
_cell.length_b   1.000
_cell.length_c   1.000
_cell.angle_alpha   90.00
_cell.angle_beta   90.00
_cell.angle_gamma   90.00
#
_symmetry.space_group_name_H-M   'P 1'
#
loop_
_entity.id
_entity.type
_entity.pdbx_description
1 polymer ?
#
loop_
_entity_poly.entity_id
_entity_poly.type
_entity_poly.pdbx_seq_one_letter_code
_entity_poly.pdbx_strand_id
1 'polypeptide(L)' 'MEVEKTKRTPLPEDITKRPFPRSYWIVPGRLYAGAYPGDPDAKIMEKKLAALLDCGICRVVNLMEAREV' A
#
# COMPACT_ATOMS: atom_id res chain seq x y z
N MET A 1 30.54 2.25 4.11
CA MET A 1 29.29 1.93 4.83
C MET A 1 28.34 1.32 3.82
N GLU A 2 28.39 0.00 3.65
CA GLU A 2 27.47 -0.73 2.78
C GLU A 2 26.11 -0.73 3.46
N VAL A 3 25.16 0.01 2.89
CA VAL A 3 23.76 -0.11 3.27
C VAL A 3 23.32 -1.49 2.78
N GLU A 4 23.18 -2.41 3.72
CA GLU A 4 22.64 -3.75 3.53
C GLU A 4 21.42 -3.65 2.61
N LYS A 5 21.56 -4.17 1.39
CA LYS A 5 20.48 -4.24 0.40
C LYS A 5 19.40 -5.13 1.01
N THR A 6 18.50 -4.51 1.76
CA THR A 6 17.26 -5.12 2.24
C THR A 6 16.65 -5.78 1.02
N LYS A 7 16.43 -7.09 1.04
CA LYS A 7 15.84 -7.84 -0.07
C LYS A 7 14.49 -7.21 -0.38
N ARG A 8 14.46 -6.22 -1.27
CA ARG A 8 13.23 -5.58 -1.72
C ARG A 8 12.54 -6.64 -2.53
N THR A 9 11.32 -6.99 -2.13
CA THR A 9 10.42 -7.81 -2.90
C THR A 9 10.49 -7.37 -4.37
N PRO A 10 10.59 -8.29 -5.34
CA PRO A 10 10.59 -7.92 -6.74
C PRO A 10 9.40 -6.99 -7.00
N LEU A 11 9.63 -5.94 -7.79
CA LEU A 11 8.57 -5.05 -8.23
C LEU A 11 7.42 -5.93 -8.74
N PRO A 12 6.15 -5.61 -8.43
CA PRO A 12 5.04 -6.27 -9.10
C PRO A 12 5.31 -6.25 -10.59
N GLU A 13 5.25 -7.41 -11.26
CA GLU A 13 5.49 -7.53 -12.71
C GLU A 13 4.61 -6.55 -13.51
N ASP A 14 3.50 -6.15 -12.90
CA ASP A 14 2.58 -5.15 -13.38
C ASP A 14 2.37 -4.01 -12.36
N ILE A 15 3.08 -2.89 -12.58
CA ILE A 15 2.90 -1.65 -11.80
C ILE A 15 1.52 -1.01 -12.01
N THR A 16 0.73 -1.47 -12.99
CA THR A 16 -0.65 -1.00 -13.21
C THR A 16 -1.63 -1.68 -12.26
N LYS A 17 -1.23 -2.76 -11.59
CA LYS A 17 -2.05 -3.44 -10.59
C LYS A 17 -2.18 -2.57 -9.34
N ARG A 18 -3.37 -1.96 -9.20
CA ARG A 18 -3.76 -1.17 -8.04
C ARG A 18 -4.41 -2.10 -7.00
N PRO A 19 -3.99 -2.08 -5.72
CA PRO A 19 -4.56 -2.93 -4.68
C PRO A 19 -6.01 -2.53 -4.37
N PHE A 20 -6.41 -1.28 -4.61
CA PHE A 20 -7.79 -0.82 -4.47
C PHE A 20 -8.06 0.48 -5.27
N PRO A 21 -9.31 0.90 -5.47
CA PRO A 21 -9.64 2.12 -6.21
C PRO A 21 -9.02 3.38 -5.59
N ARG A 22 -8.80 4.42 -6.40
CA ARG A 22 -8.23 5.71 -5.96
C ARG A 22 -6.86 5.58 -5.30
N SER A 23 -5.99 4.75 -5.86
CA SER A 23 -4.61 4.60 -5.42
C SER A 23 -3.66 4.40 -6.59
N TYR A 24 -2.38 4.77 -6.43
CA TYR A 24 -1.37 4.73 -7.49
C TYR A 24 0.06 4.74 -6.93
N TRP A 25 0.98 4.22 -7.74
CA TRP A 25 2.42 4.34 -7.46
C TRP A 25 2.90 5.75 -7.82
N ILE A 26 3.47 6.48 -6.86
CA ILE A 26 4.25 7.68 -7.14
C ILE A 26 5.65 7.27 -7.61
N VAL A 27 6.24 6.31 -6.90
CA VAL A 27 7.52 5.71 -7.25
C VAL A 27 7.37 4.18 -7.16
N PRO A 28 7.39 3.45 -8.29
CA PRO A 28 7.19 2.00 -8.29
C PRO A 28 8.08 1.27 -7.28
N GLY A 29 7.45 0.47 -6.40
CA GLY A 29 8.11 -0.30 -5.35
C GLY A 29 8.76 0.50 -4.22
N ARG A 30 8.51 1.81 -4.14
CA ARG A 30 9.05 2.68 -3.09
C ARG A 30 8.00 3.54 -2.40
N LEU A 31 7.11 4.16 -3.17
CA LEU A 31 6.11 5.09 -2.64
C LEU A 31 4.76 4.89 -3.33
N TYR A 32 3.76 4.65 -2.50
CA TYR A 32 2.36 4.43 -2.88
C TYR A 32 1.47 5.46 -2.19
N ALA A 33 0.48 6.00 -2.89
CA ALA A 33 -0.54 6.87 -2.31
C ALA A 33 -1.92 6.36 -2.70
N GLY A 34 -2.88 6.60 -1.82
CA GLY A 34 -4.27 6.26 -2.08
C GLY A 34 -5.20 6.66 -0.96
N ALA A 35 -6.48 6.38 -1.18
CA ALA A 35 -7.50 6.47 -0.15
C ALA A 35 -7.15 5.57 1.04
N TYR A 36 -7.64 5.93 2.23
CA TYR A 36 -7.48 5.13 3.43
C TYR A 36 -8.05 3.72 3.22
N PRO A 37 -7.28 2.67 3.55
CA PRO A 37 -7.67 1.29 3.27
C PRO A 37 -8.67 0.73 4.29
N GLY A 38 -9.02 1.48 5.34
CA GLY A 38 -10.08 1.10 6.26
C GLY A 38 -11.44 0.99 5.57
N ASP A 39 -12.34 0.25 6.20
CA ASP A 39 -13.72 0.09 5.76
C ASP A 39 -14.60 -0.32 6.96
N PRO A 40 -15.85 0.16 7.06
CA PRO A 40 -16.80 -0.36 8.06
C PRO A 40 -17.08 -1.86 7.90
N ASP A 41 -17.00 -2.40 6.68
CA ASP A 41 -17.05 -3.84 6.46
C ASP A 41 -15.66 -4.46 6.62
N ALA A 42 -15.48 -5.25 7.68
CA ALA A 42 -14.24 -5.93 7.99
C ALA A 42 -13.70 -6.78 6.82
N LYS A 43 -14.57 -7.42 6.04
CA LYS A 43 -14.14 -8.24 4.89
C LYS A 43 -13.59 -7.39 3.76
N ILE A 44 -14.14 -6.19 3.57
CA ILE A 44 -13.64 -5.25 2.56
C ILE A 44 -12.31 -4.66 3.01
N MET A 45 -12.21 -4.27 4.29
CA MET A 45 -10.97 -3.80 4.89
C MET A 45 -9.85 -4.85 4.77
N GLU A 46 -10.11 -6.10 5.16
CA GLU A 46 -9.15 -7.20 5.07
C GLU A 46 -8.64 -7.40 3.64
N LYS A 47 -9.53 -7.36 2.64
CA LYS A 47 -9.15 -7.45 1.22
C LYS A 47 -8.22 -6.30 0.79
N LYS A 48 -8.52 -5.07 1.20
CA LYS A 48 -7.68 -3.90 0.89
C LYS A 48 -6.29 -4.02 1.55
N LEU A 49 -6.24 -4.45 2.82
CA LEU A 49 -5.00 -4.63 3.56
C LEU A 49 -4.15 -5.79 2.99
N ALA A 50 -4.77 -6.92 2.64
CA ALA A 50 -4.09 -8.03 1.98
C ALA A 50 -3.48 -7.59 0.65
N ALA A 51 -4.22 -6.83 -0.16
CA ALA A 51 -3.72 -6.33 -1.44
C ALA A 51 -2.51 -5.37 -1.28
N LEU A 52 -2.46 -4.58 -0.20
CA LEU A 52 -1.26 -3.78 0.13
C LEU A 52 -0.05 -4.67 0.46
N LEU A 53 -0.27 -5.73 1.25
CA LEU A 53 0.79 -6.68 1.61
C LEU A 53 1.30 -7.45 0.38
N ASP A 54 0.42 -7.86 -0.52
CA ASP A 54 0.77 -8.50 -1.80
C ASP A 54 1.65 -7.59 -2.67
N CYS A 55 1.50 -6.27 -2.54
CA CYS A 55 2.35 -5.26 -3.20
C CYS A 55 3.68 -5.01 -2.46
N GLY A 56 3.94 -5.70 -1.33
CA GLY A 56 5.12 -5.50 -0.48
C GLY A 56 5.04 -4.27 0.43
N ILE A 57 3.86 -3.64 0.57
CA ILE A 57 3.67 -2.46 1.42
C ILE A 57 3.42 -2.93 2.85
N CYS A 58 4.37 -2.64 3.75
CA CYS A 58 4.29 -3.01 5.17
C CYS A 58 4.35 -1.82 6.13
N ARG A 59 4.39 -0.59 5.60
CA ARG A 59 4.42 0.66 6.38
C ARG A 59 3.41 1.63 5.80
N VAL A 60 2.57 2.20 6.66
CA VAL A 60 1.54 3.17 6.29
C VAL A 60 1.72 4.42 7.14
N VAL A 61 1.67 5.57 6.48
CA VAL A 61 1.57 6.88 7.14
C VAL A 61 0.16 7.38 6.91
N ASN A 62 -0.65 7.41 7.97
CA ASN A 62 -2.00 7.95 7.87
C ASN A 62 -1.95 9.48 7.92
N LEU A 63 -2.54 10.12 6.91
CA LEU A 63 -2.63 11.58 6.79
C LEU A 63 -4.06 12.10 6.98
N MET A 64 -5.03 11.20 7.21
CA MET A 64 -6.41 11.60 7.53
C MET A 64 -6.47 12.34 8.86
N GLU A 65 -7.44 13.25 8.97
CA GLU A 65 -7.76 13.81 10.27
C GLU A 65 -8.26 12.69 11.21
N ALA A 66 -7.96 12.78 12.50
CA ALA A 66 -8.33 11.74 13.47
C ALA A 66 -9.84 11.47 13.57
N ARG A 67 -10.68 12.39 13.09
CA ARG A 67 -12.14 12.32 13.12
C ARG A 67 -12.78 12.17 11.74
N GLU A 68 -11.97 12.10 10.69
CA GLU A 68 -12.44 11.86 9.34
C GLU A 68 -12.80 10.37 9.19
N VAL A 69 -13.96 10.10 8.58
CA VAL A 69 -14.56 8.76 8.41
C VAL A 69 -14.65 8.38 6.94
#